data_AF-A0A940QTI0-F1
#
_entry.id   AF-A0A940QTI0-F1
#
_cell.length_a   1.000
_cell.length_b   1.000
_cell.length_c   1.000
_cell.angle_alpha   90.00
_cell.angle_beta   90.00
_cell.angle_gamma   90.00
#
_symmetry.space_group_name_H-M   'P 1'
#
loop_
_entity.id
_entity.type
_entity.pdbx_description
1 polymer ?
#
loop_
_entity_poly.entity_id
_entity_poly.type
_entity_poly.pdbx_seq_one_letter_code
_entity_poly.pdbx_strand_id
1 'polypeptide(L)' 'ELQRVFFVSQVHEDHCQWLLNGSALERTGRTIPWIPKTGKYHLAIADKDEKVLDYVYFEVRGPGTD' A
#
# COMPACT_ATOMS: atom_id res chain seq x y z
N GLU A 1 -16.70 18.20 -2.69
CA GLU A 1 -15.24 18.01 -2.91
C GLU A 1 -14.83 16.65 -2.41
N LEU A 2 -14.05 15.89 -3.18
CA LEU A 2 -13.48 14.60 -2.72
C LEU A 2 -12.16 14.89 -2.03
N GLN A 3 -12.07 14.62 -0.73
CA GLN A 3 -10.81 14.67 0.01
C GLN A 3 -9.86 13.60 -0.57
N ARG A 4 -8.79 14.04 -1.23
CA ARG A 4 -7.78 13.13 -1.77
C ARG A 4 -6.79 12.79 -0.66
N VAL A 5 -6.87 11.58 -0.14
CA VAL A 5 -5.89 11.03 0.79
C VAL A 5 -4.74 10.44 -0.04
N PHE A 6 -3.51 10.90 0.21
CA PHE A 6 -2.32 10.37 -0.44
C PHE A 6 -1.50 9.62 0.60
N PHE A 7 -1.16 8.38 0.29
CA PHE A 7 -0.21 7.60 1.06
C PHE A 7 1.15 7.73 0.40
N VAL A 8 2.10 8.34 1.10
CA VAL A 8 3.49 8.37 0.66
C VAL A 8 4.19 7.25 1.38
N SER A 9 4.63 6.26 0.62
CA SER A 9 5.47 5.20 1.13
C SER A 9 6.90 5.42 0.66
N GLN A 10 7.83 5.58 1.60
CA GLN A 10 9.25 5.69 1.31
C GLN A 10 9.92 4.40 1.75
N VAL A 11 10.54 3.71 0.80
CA VAL A 11 11.43 2.59 1.14
C VAL A 11 12.80 3.20 1.37
N HIS A 12 13.29 3.14 2.59
CA HIS A 12 14.59 3.71 2.97
C HIS A 12 15.78 2.79 2.62
N GLU A 13 15.50 1.55 2.20
CA GLU A 13 16.49 0.53 1.85
C GLU A 13 16.18 -0.11 0.49
N ASP A 14 17.20 -0.24 -0.38
CA ASP A 14 17.13 -0.76 -1.75
C ASP A 14 16.64 -2.22 -1.88
N HIS A 15 16.30 -2.87 -0.76
CA HIS A 15 15.97 -4.29 -0.69
C HIS A 15 14.56 -4.57 -0.16
N CYS A 16 13.77 -3.54 0.14
CA CYS A 16 12.39 -3.72 0.60
C CYS A 16 11.37 -3.31 -0.49
N GLN A 17 10.20 -3.94 -0.45
CA GLN A 17 9.11 -3.69 -1.38
C GLN A 17 7.77 -3.69 -0.65
N TRP A 18 6.89 -2.75 -1.01
CA TRP A 18 5.53 -2.70 -0.49
C TRP A 18 4.61 -3.61 -1.29
N LEU A 19 3.77 -4.35 -0.58
CA LEU A 19 2.74 -5.22 -1.11
C LEU A 19 1.37 -4.75 -0.61
N LEU A 20 0.43 -4.45 -1.51
CA LEU A 20 -0.97 -4.19 -1.18
C LEU A 20 -1.83 -5.37 -1.65
N ASN A 21 -2.49 -6.03 -0.71
CA ASN A 21 -3.24 -7.28 -0.92
C ASN A 21 -2.39 -8.36 -1.62
N GLY A 22 -1.09 -8.41 -1.29
CA GLY A 22 -0.13 -9.33 -1.91
C GLY A 22 0.45 -8.86 -3.25
N SER A 23 -0.10 -7.81 -3.85
CA SER A 23 0.41 -7.24 -5.10
C SER A 23 1.48 -6.18 -4.83
N ALA A 24 2.60 -6.27 -5.54
CA ALA A 24 3.64 -5.25 -5.56
C ALA A 24 3.08 -3.85 -5.86
N LEU A 25 3.32 -2.89 -4.96
CA LEU A 25 3.26 -1.47 -5.31
C LEU A 25 4.57 -1.13 -6.04
N GLU A 26 4.51 -0.32 -7.11
CA GLU A 26 5.66 -0.04 -7.97
C GLU A 26 6.96 0.29 -7.19
N ARG A 27 8.09 -0.25 -7.65
CA ARG A 27 9.38 -0.18 -6.94
C ARG A 27 9.95 1.25 -6.88
N THR A 28 10.23 1.69 -5.65
CA THR A 28 11.23 2.67 -5.16
C THR A 28 11.39 4.03 -5.86
N GLY A 29 11.36 5.10 -5.05
CA GLY A 29 11.85 6.44 -5.41
C GLY A 29 10.78 7.43 -5.88
N ARG A 30 9.51 7.03 -5.93
CA ARG A 30 8.40 7.90 -6.35
C ARG A 30 7.21 7.72 -5.43
N THR A 31 6.53 8.83 -5.11
CA THR A 31 5.20 8.80 -4.50
C THR A 31 4.29 7.96 -5.39
N ILE A 32 3.75 6.86 -4.86
CA ILE A 32 2.83 6.00 -5.59
C ILE A 32 1.42 6.57 -5.39
N PRO A 33 0.80 7.17 -6.41
CA PRO A 33 -0.59 7.62 -6.28
C PRO A 33 -1.48 6.39 -6.14
N TRP A 34 -2.17 6.30 -5.01
CA TRP A 34 -3.15 5.25 -4.75
C TRP A 34 -4.53 5.89 -4.54
N ILE A 35 -5.53 5.42 -5.29
CA ILE A 35 -6.92 5.81 -5.11
C ILE A 35 -7.60 4.72 -4.27
N PRO A 36 -7.85 4.96 -2.97
CA PRO A 36 -8.46 3.97 -2.11
C PRO A 36 -9.90 3.67 -2.56
N LYS A 37 -10.29 2.39 -2.52
CA LYS A 37 -11.68 1.95 -2.69
C LYS A 37 -12.21 1.45 -1.36
N THR A 38 -13.51 1.51 -1.11
CA THR A 38 -14.09 0.92 0.11
C THR A 38 -13.74 -0.56 0.19
N GLY A 39 -13.27 -1.00 1.36
CA GLY A 39 -12.92 -2.39 1.58
C GLY A 39 -11.82 -2.60 2.63
N LYS A 40 -11.55 -3.88 2.89
CA LYS A 40 -10.46 -4.33 3.77
C LYS A 40 -9.19 -4.53 2.96
N TYR A 41 -8.07 -4.10 3.53
CA TYR A 41 -6.76 -4.14 2.90
C TYR A 41 -5.73 -4.76 3.82
N HIS A 42 -4.74 -5.38 3.19
CA HIS A 42 -3.53 -5.89 3.81
C HIS A 42 -2.34 -5.17 3.16
N LEU A 43 -1.62 -4.36 3.94
CA LEU A 43 -0.40 -3.70 3.50
C LEU A 43 0.78 -4.37 4.20
N ALA A 44 1.74 -4.86 3.42
CA ALA A 44 2.92 -5.53 3.92
C ALA A 44 4.19 -4.93 3.32
N ILE A 45 5.29 -5.07 4.05
CA ILE A 45 6.64 -4.83 3.53
C ILE A 45 7.35 -6.19 3.43
N ALA A 46 7.95 -6.45 2.28
CA ALA A 46 8.68 -7.68 2.00
C ALA A 46 10.12 -7.39 1.60
N ASP A 47 11.02 -8.33 1.86
CA ASP A 47 12.40 -8.26 1.38
C ASP A 47 12.52 -8.68 -0.10
N LYS A 48 13.77 -8.68 -0.60
CA LYS A 48 14.13 -9.06 -1.97
C LYS A 48 13.78 -10.51 -2.34
N ASP A 49 13.59 -11.38 -1.36
CA ASP A 49 13.26 -12.80 -1.53
C ASP A 49 11.74 -13.03 -1.37
N GLU A 50 10.95 -11.95 -1.45
CA GLU A 50 9.49 -11.91 -1.28
C GLU A 50 9.00 -12.35 0.10
N LYS A 51 9.90 -12.41 1.09
CA LYS A 51 9.53 -12.72 2.47
C LYS A 51 8.95 -11.48 3.14
N VAL A 52 7.72 -11.60 3.63
CA VAL A 52 7.07 -10.56 4.43
C VAL A 52 7.84 -10.34 5.73
N LEU A 53 8.28 -9.09 5.94
CA LEU A 53 8.98 -8.64 7.15
C LEU A 53 7.99 -8.13 8.20
N ASP A 54 6.98 -7.36 7.78
CA ASP A 54 5.92 -6.83 8.65
C ASP A 54 4.64 -6.50 7.84
N TYR A 55 3.51 -6.34 8.53
CA TYR A 55 2.23 -6.03 7.90
C TYR A 55 1.22 -5.33 8.82
N VAL A 56 0.25 -4.68 8.19
CA VAL A 56 -0.94 -4.12 8.86
C VAL A 56 -2.21 -4.45 8.07
N TYR A 57 -3.29 -4.69 8.82
CA TYR A 57 -4.65 -4.75 8.28
C TYR A 57 -5.37 -3.44 8.55
N PHE A 58 -6.05 -2.91 7.54
CA PHE A 58 -6.84 -1.69 7.69
C PHE A 58 -8.08 -1.72 6.80
N GLU A 59 -9.04 -0.84 7.09
CA GLU A 59 -10.30 -0.72 6.37
C GLU A 59 -10.43 0.71 5.81
N VAL A 60 -10.70 0.81 4.52
CA VAL A 60 -11.14 2.06 3.90
C VAL A 60 -12.66 2.11 3.98
N ARG A 61 -13.17 3.11 4.68
CA ARG A 61 -14.60 3.40 4.76
C ARG A 61 -14.93 4.56 3.82
N GLY A 62 -16.08 4.46 3.16
CA GLY A 62 -16.59 5.48 2.25
C GLY A 62 -17.95 5.05 1.72
N PRO A 63 -18.67 5.93 1.00
CA PRO A 63 -19.87 5.53 0.28
C PRO A 63 -19.44 4.42 -0.70
N GLY A 64 -19.76 3.17 -0.35
CA GLY A 64 -19.47 2.03 -1.19
C GLY A 64 -20.17 2.23 -2.52
N THR A 65 -19.51 1.83 -3.60
CA THR A 65 -20.25 1.48 -4.81
C THR A 65 -20.88 0.13 -4.53
N ASP A 66 -22.07 0.15 -3.92
CA ASP A 66 -23.03 -0.93 -4.12
C ASP A 66 -23.42 -0.98 -5.61
#